data_AF-A0A165X2D0-F1
#
_entry.id   AF-A0A165X2D0-F1
#
_cell.length_a   1.000
_cell.length_b   1.000
_cell.length_c   1.000
_cell.angle_alpha   90.00
_cell.angle_beta   90.00
_cell.angle_gamma   90.00
#
_symmetry.space_group_name_H-M   'P 1'
#
loop_
_entity.id
_entity.type
_entity.pdbx_description
1 polymer ?
#
loop_
_entity_poly.entity_id
_entity_poly.type
_entity_poly.pdbx_seq_one_letter_code
_entity_poly.pdbx_strand_id
1 'polypeptide(L)'
;MATFNDLSLELCTEIVMNATLEVVVNLSQTSSAFRALIQSDKRILTSAFYTHPFDLPAGTTPNDPPSNFLSLCVEAVRASERLQKADITTVLKPQGQRSIALPDLDHDEIDSRPRKPASHPPFIFGDIVVYWSAHELGSFIIADVTNQKRRVDTLTEHIVENLNKFLSSLFDSKCP
;
A
#
# COMPACT_ATOMS: atom_id res chain seq x y z
N MET A 1 12.76 -28.61 37.35
CA MET A 1 13.11 -27.63 36.30
C MET A 1 12.41 -26.34 36.65
N ALA A 2 13.12 -25.22 36.68
CA ALA A 2 12.49 -23.91 36.85
C ALA A 2 11.75 -23.54 35.56
N THR A 3 10.52 -23.10 35.71
CA THR A 3 9.63 -22.61 34.65
C THR A 3 9.60 -21.08 34.70
N PHE A 4 9.08 -20.44 33.65
CA PHE A 4 8.95 -18.98 33.62
C PHE A 4 8.09 -18.43 34.78
N ASN A 5 7.19 -19.25 35.33
CA ASN A 5 6.37 -18.91 36.49
C ASN A 5 7.16 -18.91 37.82
N ASP A 6 8.37 -19.47 37.84
CA ASP A 6 9.24 -19.50 39.03
C ASP A 6 10.16 -18.26 39.11
N LEU A 7 10.11 -17.38 38.12
CA LEU A 7 10.84 -16.11 38.09
C LEU A 7 10.13 -15.05 38.94
N SER A 8 10.90 -14.11 39.51
CA SER A 8 10.31 -12.94 40.15
C SER A 8 9.56 -12.08 39.13
N LEU A 9 8.56 -11.33 39.60
CA LEU A 9 7.77 -10.43 38.76
C LEU A 9 8.64 -9.41 38.01
N GLU A 10 9.70 -8.92 38.65
CA GLU A 10 10.66 -7.97 38.08
C GLU A 10 11.40 -8.57 36.89
N LEU A 11 11.94 -9.79 37.04
CA LEU A 11 12.61 -10.52 35.97
C LEU A 11 11.66 -10.85 34.82
N CYS A 12 10.43 -11.27 35.13
CA CYS A 12 9.39 -11.49 34.13
C CYS A 12 9.11 -10.20 33.35
N THR A 13 8.96 -9.07 34.04
CA THR A 13 8.69 -7.77 33.42
C THR A 13 9.84 -7.37 32.50
N GLU A 14 11.08 -7.49 32.96
CA GLU A 14 12.26 -7.13 32.17
C GLU A 14 12.42 -8.00 30.91
N ILE A 15 12.15 -9.30 31.00
CA ILE A 15 12.17 -10.19 29.83
C ILE A 15 11.09 -9.77 28.83
N VAL A 16 9.86 -9.54 29.30
CA VAL A 16 8.72 -9.20 28.42
C VAL A 16 8.88 -7.79 27.81
N MET A 17 9.47 -6.85 28.54
CA MET A 17 9.81 -5.50 28.05
C MET A 17 10.79 -5.51 26.87
N ASN A 18 11.66 -6.51 26.80
CA ASN A 18 12.64 -6.66 25.71
C ASN A 18 12.15 -7.59 24.58
N ALA A 19 10.92 -8.09 24.67
CA ALA A 19 10.35 -8.99 23.68
C ALA A 19 9.71 -8.23 22.51
N THR A 20 9.58 -8.91 21.36
CA THR A 20 8.87 -8.36 20.19
C THR A 20 7.36 -8.30 20.43
N LEU A 21 6.67 -7.47 19.65
CA LEU A 21 5.21 -7.37 19.68
C LEU A 21 4.53 -8.72 19.55
N GLU A 22 5.01 -9.56 18.64
CA GLU A 22 4.49 -10.91 18.41
C GLU A 22 4.60 -11.78 19.67
N VAL A 23 5.76 -11.79 20.32
CA VAL A 23 5.99 -12.59 21.53
C VAL A 23 5.10 -12.10 22.68
N VAL A 24 5.01 -10.78 22.90
CA VAL A 24 4.15 -10.20 23.95
C VAL A 24 2.68 -10.54 23.71
N VAL A 25 2.21 -10.39 22.47
CA VAL A 25 0.85 -10.75 22.06
C VAL A 25 0.57 -12.24 22.27
N ASN A 26 1.52 -13.11 21.90
CA ASN A 26 1.39 -14.56 22.09
C ASN A 26 1.35 -14.93 23.58
N LEU A 27 2.23 -14.36 24.42
CA LEU A 27 2.21 -14.56 25.87
C LEU A 27 0.88 -14.11 26.50
N SER A 28 0.31 -12.99 26.04
CA SER A 28 -1.00 -12.52 26.50
C SER A 28 -2.15 -13.48 26.16
N GLN A 29 -1.99 -14.30 25.12
CA GLN A 29 -2.98 -15.27 24.67
C GLN A 29 -2.81 -16.64 25.33
N THR A 30 -1.60 -16.99 25.78
CA THR A 30 -1.31 -18.30 26.39
C THR A 30 -1.62 -18.39 27.88
N SER A 31 -1.51 -17.29 28.64
CA SER A 31 -1.73 -17.31 30.10
C SER A 31 -2.47 -16.07 30.59
N SER A 32 -3.41 -16.27 31.53
CA SER A 32 -4.09 -15.17 32.23
C SER A 32 -3.11 -14.36 33.10
N ALA A 33 -2.07 -14.99 33.66
CA ALA A 33 -1.04 -14.31 34.44
C ALA A 33 -0.22 -13.34 33.57
N PHE A 34 0.22 -13.78 32.38
CA PHE A 34 0.91 -12.90 31.44
C PHE A 34 0.01 -11.79 30.93
N ARG A 35 -1.26 -12.09 30.65
CA ARG A 35 -2.24 -11.08 30.26
C ARG A 35 -2.39 -10.00 31.34
N ALA A 36 -2.52 -10.41 32.60
CA ALA A 36 -2.62 -9.50 33.73
C ALA A 36 -1.35 -8.65 33.88
N LEU A 37 -0.16 -9.26 33.76
CA LEU A 37 1.12 -8.53 33.78
C LEU A 37 1.17 -7.45 32.69
N ILE A 38 0.91 -7.84 31.44
CA ILE A 38 0.95 -6.94 30.27
C ILE A 38 -0.06 -5.79 30.40
N GLN A 39 -1.23 -6.05 30.96
CA GLN A 39 -2.24 -5.02 31.21
C GLN A 39 -1.90 -4.12 32.40
N SER A 40 -1.15 -4.63 33.39
CA SER A 40 -0.77 -3.88 34.59
C SER A 40 0.34 -2.85 34.34
N ASP A 41 1.25 -3.13 33.40
CA ASP A 41 2.34 -2.22 33.05
C ASP A 41 2.26 -1.84 31.56
N LYS A 42 1.73 -0.64 31.31
CA LYS A 42 1.56 -0.09 29.96
C LYS A 42 2.86 -0.04 29.17
N ARG A 43 4.01 0.11 29.85
CA ARG A 43 5.32 0.21 29.21
C ARG A 43 5.66 -1.04 28.40
N ILE A 44 5.14 -2.20 28.79
CA ILE A 44 5.36 -3.47 28.10
C ILE A 44 4.78 -3.40 26.68
N LEU A 45 3.50 -3.10 26.57
CA LEU A 45 2.83 -2.97 25.27
C LEU A 45 3.38 -1.81 24.45
N THR A 46 3.68 -0.68 25.09
CA THR A 46 4.27 0.48 24.42
C THR A 46 5.66 0.16 23.85
N SER A 47 6.53 -0.51 24.61
CA SER A 47 7.86 -0.91 24.15
C SER A 47 7.77 -1.94 23.02
N ALA A 48 6.90 -2.94 23.19
CA ALA A 48 6.65 -3.95 22.17
C ALA A 48 6.09 -3.35 20.87
N PHE A 49 5.20 -2.36 20.95
CA PHE A 49 4.65 -1.64 19.80
C PHE A 49 5.75 -1.06 18.90
N TYR A 50 6.82 -0.48 19.48
CA TYR A 50 7.90 0.09 18.70
C TYR A 50 8.72 -0.94 17.90
N THR A 51 8.60 -2.23 18.20
CA THR A 51 9.21 -3.30 17.38
C THR A 51 8.45 -3.53 16.07
N HIS A 52 7.15 -3.22 16.03
CA HIS A 52 6.31 -3.34 14.84
C HIS A 52 5.15 -2.33 14.89
N PRO A 53 5.41 -1.05 14.59
CA PRO A 53 4.41 0.01 14.72
C PRO A 53 3.32 -0.12 13.65
N PHE A 54 2.10 0.22 14.04
CA PHE A 54 0.93 0.27 13.17
C PHE A 54 0.06 1.49 13.51
N ASP A 55 -0.87 1.84 12.62
CA ASP A 55 -1.70 3.02 12.79
C ASP A 55 -2.65 2.89 13.98
N LEU A 56 -2.67 3.91 14.83
CA LEU A 56 -3.57 4.00 15.97
C LEU A 56 -4.76 4.92 15.66
N PRO A 57 -5.90 4.76 16.36
CA PRO A 57 -7.04 5.65 16.23
C PRO A 57 -6.64 7.12 16.42
N ALA A 58 -7.30 8.01 15.69
CA ALA A 58 -7.03 9.45 15.76
C ALA A 58 -7.14 9.97 17.20
N GLY A 59 -6.17 10.77 17.62
CA GLY A 59 -6.10 11.33 18.97
C GLY A 59 -5.51 10.38 20.03
N THR A 60 -5.02 9.20 19.65
CA THR A 60 -4.34 8.27 20.56
C THR A 60 -2.86 8.10 20.21
N THR A 61 -2.05 7.73 21.18
CA THR A 61 -0.61 7.50 20.98
C THR A 61 -0.15 6.26 21.74
N PRO A 62 1.03 5.69 21.46
CA PRO A 62 1.55 4.58 22.27
C PRO A 62 1.74 4.93 23.76
N ASN A 63 1.94 6.22 24.08
CA ASN A 63 2.08 6.74 25.44
C ASN A 63 0.72 7.06 26.08
N ASP A 64 -0.31 7.31 25.27
CA ASP A 64 -1.71 7.48 25.67
C ASP A 64 -2.61 6.57 24.82
N PRO A 65 -2.58 5.26 25.11
CA PRO A 65 -3.17 4.26 24.23
C PRO A 65 -4.69 4.16 24.41
N PRO A 66 -5.42 3.73 23.36
CA PRO A 66 -6.86 3.47 23.47
C PRO A 66 -7.15 2.34 24.46
N SER A 67 -8.38 2.27 24.99
CA SER A 67 -8.80 1.25 25.96
C SER A 67 -8.67 -0.19 25.43
N ASN A 68 -8.75 -0.38 24.12
CA ASN A 68 -8.62 -1.66 23.42
C ASN A 68 -7.21 -1.91 22.85
N PHE A 69 -6.16 -1.24 23.34
CA PHE A 69 -4.82 -1.30 22.75
C PHE A 69 -4.25 -2.72 22.59
N LEU A 70 -4.37 -3.57 23.62
CA LEU A 70 -3.94 -4.97 23.51
C LEU A 70 -4.66 -5.71 22.38
N SER A 71 -5.97 -5.47 22.21
CA SER A 71 -6.75 -6.09 21.13
C SER A 71 -6.28 -5.62 19.76
N LEU A 72 -5.96 -4.33 19.60
CA LEU A 72 -5.40 -3.80 18.36
C LEU A 72 -4.03 -4.42 18.05
N CYS A 73 -3.17 -4.61 19.06
CA CYS A 73 -1.90 -5.31 18.89
C CYS A 73 -2.10 -6.76 18.43
N VAL A 74 -3.08 -7.47 19.01
CA VAL A 74 -3.45 -8.83 18.61
C VAL A 74 -3.92 -8.88 17.14
N GLU A 75 -4.76 -7.94 16.74
CA GLU A 75 -5.26 -7.85 15.37
C GLU A 75 -4.14 -7.53 14.38
N ALA A 76 -3.25 -6.60 14.71
CA ALA A 76 -2.11 -6.23 13.88
C ALA A 76 -1.17 -7.42 13.63
N VAL A 77 -0.80 -8.16 14.69
CA VAL A 77 0.04 -9.37 14.56
C VAL A 77 -0.64 -10.42 13.68
N ARG A 78 -1.94 -10.70 13.91
CA ARG A 78 -2.70 -11.66 13.10
C ARG A 78 -2.84 -11.22 11.63
N ALA A 79 -3.01 -9.92 11.38
CA ALA A 79 -3.06 -9.39 10.03
C ALA A 79 -1.72 -9.58 9.31
N SER A 80 -0.61 -9.28 9.99
CA SER A 80 0.75 -9.52 9.49
C SER A 80 0.98 -10.99 9.14
N GLU A 81 0.64 -11.91 10.05
CA GLU A 81 0.74 -13.36 9.79
C GLU A 81 -0.08 -13.82 8.57
N ARG A 82 -1.30 -13.28 8.42
CA ARG A 82 -2.15 -13.59 7.26
C ARG A 82 -1.56 -13.07 5.96
N LEU A 83 -1.01 -11.85 5.97
CA LEU A 83 -0.37 -11.26 4.79
C LEU A 83 0.89 -12.03 4.40
N GLN A 84 1.68 -12.49 5.36
CA GLN A 84 2.86 -13.33 5.09
C GLN A 84 2.48 -14.70 4.50
N LYS A 85 1.35 -15.27 4.93
CA LYS A 85 0.84 -16.56 4.42
C LYS A 85 0.02 -16.44 3.14
N ALA A 86 -0.47 -15.24 2.82
CA ALA A 86 -1.23 -15.00 1.60
C ALA A 86 -0.28 -15.16 0.40
N ASP A 87 -0.59 -16.11 -0.48
CA ASP A 87 0.12 -16.24 -1.74
C ASP A 87 -0.30 -15.11 -2.69
N ILE A 88 0.30 -13.92 -2.51
CA ILE A 88 0.04 -12.72 -3.30
C ILE A 88 0.32 -12.97 -4.80
N THR A 89 1.14 -13.98 -5.12
CA THR A 89 1.47 -14.33 -6.51
C THR A 89 0.27 -14.91 -7.28
N THR A 90 -0.73 -15.45 -6.58
CA THR A 90 -1.96 -15.95 -7.21
C THR A 90 -3.00 -14.86 -7.46
N VAL A 91 -3.05 -13.85 -6.58
CA VAL A 91 -4.02 -12.74 -6.66
C VAL A 91 -3.61 -11.70 -7.70
N LEU A 92 -2.30 -11.50 -7.90
CA LEU A 92 -1.75 -10.60 -8.93
C LEU A 92 -1.43 -11.32 -10.25
N LYS A 93 -2.11 -12.43 -10.56
CA LYS A 93 -2.02 -12.98 -11.92
C LYS A 93 -2.74 -12.02 -12.87
N PRO A 94 -2.06 -11.45 -13.88
CA PRO A 94 -2.74 -10.63 -14.86
C PRO A 94 -3.82 -11.49 -15.53
N GLN A 95 -5.10 -11.12 -15.38
CA GLN A 95 -6.22 -11.85 -15.99
C GLN A 95 -6.13 -11.87 -17.53
N GLY A 96 -5.32 -10.98 -18.11
CA GLY A 96 -4.89 -11.05 -19.49
C GLY A 96 -3.68 -10.15 -19.72
N GLN A 97 -2.73 -10.63 -20.52
CA GLN A 97 -1.68 -9.79 -21.07
C GLN A 97 -2.21 -9.20 -22.38
N ARG A 98 -2.65 -7.94 -22.35
CA ARG A 98 -3.00 -7.21 -23.56
C ARG A 98 -1.80 -6.39 -23.99
N SER A 99 -1.22 -6.72 -25.14
CA SER A 99 -0.27 -5.84 -25.81
C SER A 99 -1.10 -4.75 -26.50
N ILE A 100 -0.93 -3.51 -26.04
CA ILE A 100 -1.59 -2.34 -26.59
C ILE A 100 -0.52 -1.55 -27.34
N ALA A 101 -0.68 -1.40 -28.65
CA ALA A 101 0.11 -0.45 -29.40
C ALA A 101 -0.36 0.96 -29.02
N LEU A 102 0.53 1.77 -28.44
CA LEU A 102 0.25 3.17 -28.19
C LEU A 102 0.21 3.90 -29.54
N PRO A 103 -0.89 4.61 -29.89
CA PRO A 103 -0.95 5.39 -31.11
C PRO A 103 0.00 6.59 -30.99
N ASP A 104 0.87 6.78 -31.98
CA ASP A 104 1.78 7.93 -32.13
C ASP A 104 2.63 8.27 -30.89
N LEU A 105 3.45 7.33 -30.43
CA LEU A 105 4.81 7.71 -30.08
C LEU A 105 5.53 7.80 -31.42
N ASP A 106 5.61 8.98 -32.03
CA ASP A 106 6.27 9.09 -33.33
C ASP A 106 7.67 8.49 -33.21
N HIS A 107 7.83 7.43 -33.97
CA HIS A 107 9.08 6.83 -34.28
C HIS A 107 9.71 7.75 -35.32
N ASP A 108 10.38 8.80 -34.83
CA ASP A 108 11.28 9.59 -35.65
C ASP A 108 12.32 8.64 -36.26
N GLU A 109 12.05 8.38 -37.54
CA GLU A 109 12.91 7.94 -38.62
C GLU A 109 13.80 6.71 -38.39
N ILE A 110 13.92 5.98 -39.48
CA ILE A 110 14.83 4.88 -39.69
C ILE A 110 16.25 5.43 -39.57
N ASP A 111 16.75 5.56 -38.35
CA ASP A 111 18.15 5.81 -38.07
C ASP A 111 18.62 4.73 -37.11
N SER A 112 19.73 4.08 -37.47
CA SER A 112 20.20 2.80 -36.92
C SER A 112 20.78 2.91 -35.49
N ARG A 113 20.15 3.73 -34.63
CA ARG A 113 20.57 3.99 -33.26
C ARG A 113 19.68 3.21 -32.28
N PRO A 114 20.25 2.72 -31.17
CA PRO A 114 19.45 2.06 -30.15
C PRO A 114 18.38 3.02 -29.65
N ARG A 115 17.11 2.59 -29.77
CA ARG A 115 15.92 3.31 -29.31
C ARG A 115 16.19 3.83 -27.89
N LYS A 116 16.23 5.16 -27.73
CA LYS A 116 16.16 5.72 -26.39
C LYS A 116 14.81 5.28 -25.79
N PRO A 117 14.80 4.67 -24.60
CA PRO A 117 13.53 4.39 -23.93
C PRO A 117 12.77 5.72 -23.79
N ALA A 118 11.45 5.68 -23.96
CA ALA A 118 10.59 6.83 -23.69
C ALA A 118 11.02 7.43 -22.34
N SER A 119 11.27 8.72 -22.30
CA SER A 119 11.86 9.40 -21.14
C SER A 119 11.02 9.23 -19.87
N HIS A 120 9.73 8.93 -20.05
CA HIS A 120 8.77 8.68 -18.99
C HIS A 120 7.85 7.53 -19.40
N PRO A 121 7.69 6.49 -18.56
CA PRO A 121 6.76 5.41 -18.84
C PRO A 121 5.30 5.93 -18.84
N PRO A 122 4.41 5.32 -19.65
CA PRO A 122 2.99 5.68 -19.65
C PRO A 122 2.32 5.29 -18.33
N PHE A 123 1.31 6.07 -17.93
CA PHE A 123 0.39 5.74 -16.85
C PHE A 123 -0.87 5.08 -17.43
N ILE A 124 -1.29 3.95 -16.87
CA ILE A 124 -2.39 3.13 -17.42
C ILE A 124 -3.50 3.02 -16.36
N PHE A 125 -4.72 3.37 -16.76
CA PHE A 125 -5.93 3.28 -15.95
C PHE A 125 -6.99 2.46 -16.70
N GLY A 126 -6.96 1.14 -16.52
CA GLY A 126 -7.82 0.24 -17.30
C GLY A 126 -7.48 0.32 -18.79
N ASP A 127 -8.46 0.73 -19.60
CA ASP A 127 -8.27 0.96 -21.04
C ASP A 127 -7.85 2.41 -21.38
N ILE A 128 -7.63 3.28 -20.39
CA ILE A 128 -7.16 4.66 -20.61
C ILE A 128 -5.64 4.69 -20.42
N VAL A 129 -4.92 5.27 -21.35
CA VAL A 129 -3.47 5.46 -21.26
C VAL A 129 -3.14 6.95 -21.31
N VAL A 130 -2.29 7.39 -20.39
CA VAL A 130 -1.76 8.75 -20.29
C VAL A 130 -0.25 8.70 -20.50
N TYR A 131 0.26 9.41 -21.48
CA TYR A 131 1.69 9.42 -21.81
C TYR A 131 2.15 10.78 -22.28
N TRP A 132 3.45 11.01 -22.19
CA TRP A 132 4.05 12.26 -22.67
C TRP A 132 4.09 12.29 -24.19
N SER A 133 3.75 13.43 -24.78
CA SER A 133 3.95 13.64 -26.21
C SER A 133 5.44 13.80 -26.51
N ALA A 134 5.90 13.20 -27.60
CA ALA A 134 7.25 13.44 -28.11
C ALA A 134 7.38 14.79 -28.84
N HIS A 135 6.26 15.35 -29.32
CA HIS A 135 6.24 16.50 -30.21
C HIS A 135 6.30 17.85 -29.50
N GLU A 136 5.76 17.93 -28.28
CA GLU A 136 5.63 19.19 -27.55
C GLU A 136 6.10 19.04 -26.10
N LEU A 137 7.12 19.81 -25.73
CA LEU A 137 7.61 19.88 -24.35
C LEU A 137 6.49 20.33 -23.42
N GLY A 138 6.29 19.59 -22.33
CA GLY A 138 5.24 19.92 -21.38
C GLY A 138 3.85 19.57 -21.89
N SER A 139 3.69 18.57 -22.75
CA SER A 139 2.39 18.08 -23.19
C SER A 139 2.22 16.58 -22.95
N PHE A 140 0.97 16.17 -22.75
CA PHE A 140 0.56 14.81 -22.51
C PHE A 140 -0.61 14.45 -23.42
N ILE A 141 -0.72 13.17 -23.69
CA ILE A 141 -1.79 12.57 -24.47
C ILE A 141 -2.58 11.65 -23.55
N ILE A 142 -3.89 11.84 -23.52
CA ILE A 142 -4.85 10.95 -22.85
C ILE A 142 -5.60 10.21 -23.96
N ALA A 143 -5.46 8.89 -24.01
CA ALA A 143 -6.08 8.06 -25.04
C ALA A 143 -6.91 6.93 -24.42
N ASP A 144 -8.12 6.73 -24.95
CA ASP A 144 -8.90 5.51 -24.73
C ASP A 144 -8.49 4.45 -25.75
N VAL A 145 -7.91 3.36 -25.28
CA VAL A 145 -7.45 2.24 -26.11
C VAL A 145 -8.62 1.50 -26.76
N THR A 146 -9.81 1.54 -26.16
CA THR A 146 -11.01 0.93 -26.76
C THR A 146 -11.61 1.79 -27.88
N ASN A 147 -11.29 3.08 -27.92
CA ASN A 147 -11.84 4.01 -28.90
C ASN A 147 -10.84 5.11 -29.27
N GLN A 148 -10.13 4.91 -30.38
CA GLN A 148 -9.13 5.85 -30.90
C GLN A 148 -9.66 7.26 -31.17
N LYS A 149 -10.98 7.45 -31.35
CA LYS A 149 -11.58 8.78 -31.53
C LYS A 149 -11.61 9.59 -30.22
N ARG A 150 -11.39 8.94 -29.07
CA ARG A 150 -11.28 9.57 -27.75
C ARG A 150 -9.81 9.70 -27.38
N ARG A 151 -9.15 10.63 -28.06
CA ARG A 151 -7.79 11.06 -27.80
C ARG A 151 -7.80 12.55 -27.54
N VAL A 152 -7.08 12.97 -26.51
CA VAL A 152 -6.93 14.37 -26.13
C VAL A 152 -5.45 14.66 -25.96
N ASP A 153 -4.92 15.48 -26.85
CA ASP A 153 -3.57 16.03 -26.74
C ASP A 153 -3.66 17.34 -25.95
N THR A 154 -2.81 17.54 -24.95
CA THR A 154 -2.96 18.64 -23.99
C THR A 154 -1.65 19.09 -23.36
N LEU A 155 -1.47 20.40 -23.22
CA LEU A 155 -0.38 20.99 -22.43
C LEU A 155 -0.57 20.76 -20.92
N THR A 156 0.52 20.59 -20.20
CA THR A 156 0.58 20.34 -18.74
C THR A 156 -0.28 21.34 -17.96
N GLU A 157 -0.26 22.59 -18.39
CA GLU A 157 -0.98 23.70 -17.76
C GLU A 157 -2.50 23.56 -17.83
N HIS A 158 -3.02 22.80 -18.80
CA HIS A 158 -4.45 22.61 -19.04
C HIS A 158 -4.93 21.17 -18.74
N ILE A 159 -4.10 20.36 -18.05
CA ILE A 159 -4.40 18.95 -17.77
C ILE A 159 -5.76 18.83 -17.07
N VAL A 160 -6.01 19.59 -16.00
CA VAL A 160 -7.23 19.41 -15.19
C VAL A 160 -8.49 19.66 -16.02
N GLU A 161 -8.51 20.72 -16.84
CA GLU A 161 -9.66 21.05 -17.67
C GLU A 161 -9.91 20.03 -18.77
N ASN A 162 -8.85 19.56 -19.43
CA ASN A 162 -8.97 18.62 -20.54
C ASN A 162 -9.20 17.19 -20.08
N LEU A 163 -8.69 16.82 -18.89
CA LEU A 163 -8.99 15.56 -18.22
C LEU A 163 -10.47 15.53 -17.80
N ASN A 164 -11.00 16.66 -17.29
CA ASN A 164 -12.44 16.79 -17.02
C ASN A 164 -13.29 16.65 -18.30
N LYS A 165 -12.91 17.30 -19.41
CA LYS A 165 -13.60 17.14 -20.71
C LYS A 165 -13.55 15.69 -21.20
N PHE A 166 -12.40 15.05 -21.10
CA PHE A 166 -12.22 13.65 -21.47
C PHE A 166 -13.12 12.73 -20.64
N LEU A 167 -13.13 12.89 -19.32
CA LEU A 167 -13.99 12.12 -18.42
C LEU A 167 -15.46 12.34 -18.73
N SER A 168 -15.91 13.59 -18.92
CA SER A 168 -17.31 13.88 -19.30
C SER A 168 -17.70 13.15 -20.59
N SER A 169 -16.84 13.17 -21.62
CA SER A 169 -17.09 12.43 -22.87
C SER A 169 -17.18 10.91 -22.68
N LEU A 170 -16.48 10.38 -21.67
CA LEU A 170 -16.44 8.97 -21.33
C LEU A 170 -17.74 8.54 -20.63
N PHE A 171 -18.26 9.39 -19.73
CA PHE A 171 -19.50 9.15 -18.99
C PHE A 171 -20.77 9.46 -19.79
N ASP A 172 -20.77 10.46 -20.67
CA ASP A 172 -21.93 10.78 -21.54
C ASP A 172 -22.24 9.65 -22.53
N SER A 173 -21.24 8.83 -22.87
CA SER A 173 -21.40 7.70 -23.79
C SER A 173 -21.93 6.40 -23.15
N LYS A 174 -22.15 6.40 -21.83
CA LYS A 174 -22.59 5.22 -21.05
C LYS A 174 -24.01 5.33 -20.48
N CYS A 175 -24.79 6.33 -20.90
CA CYS A 175 -26.24 6.35 -20.64
C CYS A 175 -27.00 5.80 -21.87
N PRO A 176 -27.45 4.53 -21.86
CA PRO A 176 -28.57 4.12 -22.69
C PRO A 176 -29.88 4.79 -22.26
#